data_AF-A0AA43FDZ3-F1
#
_entry.id   AF-A0AA43FDZ3-F1
#
_cell.length_a   1.000
_cell.length_b   1.000
_cell.length_c   1.000
_cell.angle_alpha   90.00
_cell.angle_beta   90.00
_cell.angle_gamma   90.00
#
_symmetry.space_group_name_H-M   'P 1'
#
loop_
_entity.id
_entity.type
_entity.pdbx_description
1 polymer ?
#
loop_
_entity_poly.entity_id
_entity_poly.type
_entity_poly.pdbx_seq_one_letter_code
_entity_poly.pdbx_strand_id
1 'polypeptide(L)'
;MSERSAGAARVLGFAFVPEPLKNRLAGPEVDHIAERVQAVYPGFDRSRFGSIASALEGLELKDRIAAVADRLHQTLPAAYPEAVSILIKAAEGGMDGFAAWPLCTFVERHGVAYPTESLEAMESLTRSWSCEFAIRPFLDHHLDQTMAAIDRWIDSDDADVRRLASEGTRPRLPWGPRVRALSDDPQIGLGVLERLRRDPSEM
;
A
#
# COMPACT_ATOMS: atom_id res chain seq x y z
N MET A 1 -9.64 72.84 -4.08
CA MET A 1 -10.06 71.57 -4.72
C MET A 1 -8.95 70.58 -4.48
N SER A 2 -9.22 69.57 -3.64
CA SER A 2 -8.27 68.58 -3.14
C SER A 2 -8.26 67.38 -4.08
N GLU A 3 -7.10 67.09 -4.68
CA GLU A 3 -6.87 65.87 -5.47
C GLU A 3 -6.73 64.68 -4.53
N ARG A 4 -7.69 63.74 -4.62
CA ARG A 4 -7.60 62.44 -3.97
C ARG A 4 -6.82 61.48 -4.89
N SER A 5 -5.61 61.15 -4.46
CA SER A 5 -4.83 60.01 -4.94
C SER A 5 -5.60 58.69 -4.69
N ALA A 6 -5.99 58.00 -5.75
CA ALA A 6 -6.51 56.64 -5.68
C ALA A 6 -5.34 55.64 -5.68
N GLY A 7 -5.06 55.05 -4.51
CA GLY A 7 -4.10 53.96 -4.38
C GLY A 7 -4.63 52.69 -5.05
N ALA A 8 -3.88 52.18 -6.02
CA ALA A 8 -4.13 50.87 -6.61
C ALA A 8 -3.77 49.77 -5.60
N ALA A 9 -4.79 49.11 -5.05
CA ALA A 9 -4.62 47.92 -4.23
C ALA A 9 -4.12 46.76 -5.13
N ARG A 10 -2.88 46.35 -4.91
CA ARG A 10 -2.27 45.19 -5.56
C ARG A 10 -2.78 43.93 -4.87
N VAL A 11 -3.75 43.24 -5.48
CA VAL A 11 -4.18 41.91 -5.04
C VAL A 11 -3.05 40.93 -5.34
N LEU A 12 -2.35 40.47 -4.31
CA LEU A 12 -1.39 39.36 -4.41
C LEU A 12 -2.19 38.09 -4.66
N GLY A 13 -2.25 37.65 -5.92
CA GLY A 13 -2.77 36.34 -6.28
C GLY A 13 -1.81 35.26 -5.77
N PHE A 14 -2.21 34.50 -4.74
CA PHE A 14 -1.56 33.24 -4.42
C PHE A 14 -1.86 32.26 -5.56
N ALA A 15 -0.87 31.98 -6.41
CA ALA A 15 -0.96 30.92 -7.38
C ALA A 15 -0.98 29.58 -6.63
N PHE A 16 -2.05 28.80 -6.81
CA PHE A 16 -2.09 27.41 -6.36
C PHE A 16 -1.04 26.62 -7.15
N VAL A 17 -0.01 26.14 -6.46
CA VAL A 17 0.97 25.19 -7.02
C VAL A 17 0.58 23.81 -6.50
N PRO A 18 0.10 22.89 -7.36
CA PRO A 18 -0.24 21.54 -6.94
C PRO A 18 1.01 20.82 -6.44
N GLU A 19 0.88 20.12 -5.32
CA GLU A 19 1.97 19.37 -4.73
C GLU A 19 2.23 18.05 -5.49
N PRO A 20 3.50 17.66 -5.74
CA PRO A 20 3.82 16.38 -6.34
C PRO A 20 3.28 15.18 -5.54
N LEU A 21 2.72 14.17 -6.22
CA LEU A 21 2.13 12.98 -5.59
C LEU A 21 3.09 12.25 -4.63
N LYS A 22 4.39 12.25 -4.93
CA LYS A 22 5.41 11.62 -4.08
C LYS A 22 5.45 12.18 -2.66
N ASN A 23 5.05 13.42 -2.46
CA ASN A 23 5.03 14.07 -1.15
C ASN A 23 3.85 13.62 -0.26
N ARG A 24 2.93 12.80 -0.80
CA ARG A 24 1.92 12.13 0.01
C ARG A 24 2.52 11.06 0.94
N LEU A 25 3.77 10.67 0.72
CA LEU A 25 4.56 9.89 1.67
C LEU A 25 5.81 10.71 2.04
N ALA A 26 5.75 11.36 3.19
CA ALA A 26 6.80 12.20 3.74
C ALA A 26 6.91 11.98 5.26
N GLY A 27 7.51 12.94 5.98
CA GLY A 27 7.69 12.88 7.43
C GLY A 27 6.39 12.56 8.21
N PRO A 28 5.26 13.26 7.96
CA PRO A 28 4.02 13.01 8.69
C PRO A 28 3.51 11.58 8.57
N GLU A 29 3.56 10.98 7.38
CA GLU A 29 3.13 9.59 7.18
C GLU A 29 4.09 8.60 7.81
N VAL A 30 5.40 8.87 7.79
CA VAL A 30 6.40 8.07 8.52
C VAL A 30 6.13 8.14 10.03
N ASP A 31 5.90 9.32 10.59
CA ASP A 31 5.57 9.49 12.00
C ASP A 31 4.28 8.76 12.37
N HIS A 32 3.25 8.84 11.51
CA HIS A 32 2.01 8.12 11.70
C HIS A 32 2.22 6.60 11.74
N ILE A 33 2.97 6.03 10.78
CA ILE A 33 3.31 4.59 10.79
C ILE A 33 4.02 4.24 12.11
N ALA A 34 4.98 5.06 12.52
CA ALA A 34 5.76 4.81 13.73
C ALA A 34 4.89 4.79 15.00
N GLU A 35 3.93 5.70 15.11
CA GLU A 35 2.97 5.76 16.23
C GLU A 35 2.10 4.52 16.29
N ARG A 36 1.55 4.12 15.14
CA ARG A 36 0.67 2.96 15.03
C ARG A 36 1.39 1.67 15.37
N VAL A 37 2.62 1.50 14.86
CA VAL A 37 3.45 0.32 15.18
C VAL A 37 3.85 0.31 16.64
N GLN A 38 4.28 1.44 17.20
CA GLN A 38 4.69 1.52 18.62
C GLN A 38 3.55 1.22 19.59
N ALA A 39 2.31 1.59 19.24
CA ALA A 39 1.13 1.28 20.04
C ALA A 39 0.88 -0.24 20.20
N VAL A 40 1.26 -1.03 19.20
CA VAL A 40 1.12 -2.50 19.21
C VAL A 40 2.42 -3.19 19.67
N TYR A 41 3.57 -2.60 19.37
CA TYR A 41 4.90 -3.12 19.70
C TYR A 41 5.69 -2.07 20.50
N PRO A 42 5.56 -2.05 21.84
CA PRO A 42 6.20 -1.02 22.68
C PRO A 42 7.74 -0.97 22.58
N GLY A 43 8.37 -2.08 22.18
CA GLY A 43 9.82 -2.16 21.94
C GLY A 43 10.28 -1.54 20.62
N PHE A 44 9.37 -0.98 19.81
CA PHE A 44 9.70 -0.40 18.52
C PHE A 44 10.64 0.81 18.63
N ASP A 45 11.78 0.75 17.95
CA ASP A 45 12.74 1.85 17.90
C ASP A 45 12.26 2.95 16.91
N ARG A 46 11.35 3.80 17.41
CA ARG A 46 10.75 4.90 16.66
C ARG A 46 11.79 5.89 16.14
N SER A 47 12.88 6.12 16.87
CA SER A 47 13.93 7.04 16.44
C SER A 47 14.68 6.48 15.23
N ARG A 48 15.10 5.21 15.30
CA ARG A 48 15.77 4.54 14.17
C ARG A 48 14.85 4.44 12.95
N PHE A 49 13.57 4.12 13.16
CA PHE A 49 12.59 4.10 12.08
C PHE A 49 12.40 5.47 11.43
N GLY A 50 12.06 6.49 12.22
CA GLY A 50 11.73 7.85 11.75
C GLY A 50 12.88 8.57 11.04
N SER A 51 14.13 8.17 11.28
CA SER A 51 15.30 8.71 10.56
C SER A 51 15.19 8.61 9.03
N ILE A 52 14.38 7.68 8.51
CA ILE A 52 14.15 7.52 7.06
C ILE A 52 13.49 8.74 6.42
N ALA A 53 12.72 9.55 7.17
CA ALA A 53 11.99 10.70 6.64
C ALA A 53 12.89 11.67 5.86
N SER A 54 14.10 11.92 6.39
CA SER A 54 15.10 12.79 5.74
C SER A 54 15.60 12.25 4.40
N ALA A 55 15.65 10.93 4.24
CA ALA A 55 16.11 10.29 3.01
C ALA A 55 15.03 10.29 1.90
N LEU A 56 13.76 10.56 2.23
CA LEU A 56 12.67 10.52 1.26
C LEU A 56 12.69 11.71 0.28
N GLU A 57 13.27 12.84 0.66
CA GLU A 57 13.25 14.07 -0.16
C GLU A 57 13.82 13.85 -1.58
N GLY A 58 14.89 13.08 -1.70
CA GLY A 58 15.54 12.76 -2.97
C GLY A 58 14.92 11.61 -3.77
N LEU A 59 13.88 10.95 -3.24
CA LEU A 59 13.29 9.76 -3.84
C LEU A 59 11.98 10.06 -4.58
N GLU A 60 11.72 9.29 -5.63
CA GLU A 60 10.43 9.23 -6.29
C GLU A 60 9.45 8.33 -5.54
N LEU A 61 8.16 8.40 -5.86
CA LEU A 61 7.09 7.81 -5.05
C LEU A 61 7.31 6.32 -4.71
N LYS A 62 7.57 5.47 -5.72
CA LYS A 62 7.75 4.02 -5.49
C LYS A 62 9.01 3.72 -4.69
N ASP A 63 10.06 4.51 -4.85
CA ASP A 63 11.30 4.38 -4.08
C ASP A 63 11.09 4.80 -2.62
N ARG A 64 10.27 5.84 -2.36
CA ARG A 64 9.88 6.22 -0.99
C ARG A 64 9.14 5.08 -0.30
N ILE A 65 8.15 4.49 -0.97
CA ILE A 65 7.35 3.38 -0.42
C ILE A 65 8.24 2.18 -0.10
N ALA A 66 9.12 1.80 -1.04
CA ALA A 66 10.07 0.71 -0.83
C ALA A 66 11.04 1.00 0.33
N ALA A 67 11.57 2.22 0.42
CA ALA A 67 12.49 2.61 1.47
C ALA A 67 11.84 2.56 2.87
N VAL A 68 10.58 2.97 3.00
CA VAL A 68 9.83 2.86 4.26
C VAL A 68 9.54 1.40 4.61
N ALA A 69 9.15 0.57 3.64
CA ALA A 69 8.96 -0.87 3.83
C ALA A 69 10.24 -1.57 4.30
N ASP A 70 11.37 -1.30 3.64
CA ASP A 70 12.67 -1.86 4.01
C ASP A 70 13.11 -1.36 5.40
N ARG A 71 12.78 -0.11 5.76
CA ARG A 71 13.05 0.42 7.09
C ARG A 71 12.22 -0.28 8.16
N LEU A 72 10.93 -0.58 7.92
CA LEU A 72 10.10 -1.39 8.82
C LEU A 72 10.75 -2.75 9.06
N HIS A 73 11.23 -3.42 8.01
CA HIS A 73 11.92 -4.72 8.14
C HIS A 73 13.18 -4.66 9.00
N GLN A 74 13.90 -3.54 9.00
CA GLN A 74 15.09 -3.35 9.82
C GLN A 74 14.80 -2.99 11.28
N THR A 75 13.56 -2.60 11.61
CA THR A 75 13.17 -2.13 12.96
C THR A 75 12.09 -2.97 13.63
N LEU A 76 11.54 -3.97 12.92
CA LEU A 76 10.64 -5.00 13.44
C LEU A 76 11.40 -6.27 13.83
N PRO A 77 10.74 -7.24 14.52
CA PRO A 77 11.33 -8.54 14.79
C PRO A 77 11.83 -9.24 13.52
N ALA A 78 12.94 -9.98 13.65
CA ALA A 78 13.55 -10.68 12.51
C ALA A 78 12.67 -11.81 11.95
N ALA A 79 11.80 -12.39 12.78
CA ALA A 79 10.84 -13.39 12.35
C ALA A 79 9.71 -12.72 11.56
N TYR A 80 9.62 -13.01 10.26
CA TYR A 80 8.62 -12.41 9.38
C TYR A 80 7.17 -12.59 9.89
N PRO A 81 6.71 -13.78 10.34
CA PRO A 81 5.35 -13.95 10.85
C PRO A 81 5.01 -13.02 12.02
N GLU A 82 5.98 -12.76 12.90
CA GLU A 82 5.82 -11.83 14.02
C GLU A 82 5.74 -10.38 13.52
N ALA A 83 6.66 -9.98 12.64
CA ALA A 83 6.69 -8.65 12.07
C ALA A 83 5.41 -8.31 11.29
N VAL A 84 4.92 -9.20 10.45
CA VAL A 84 3.71 -8.96 9.65
C VAL A 84 2.46 -8.93 10.53
N SER A 85 2.39 -9.75 11.59
CA SER A 85 1.28 -9.68 12.56
C SER A 85 1.22 -8.33 13.29
N ILE A 86 2.38 -7.74 13.62
CA ILE A 86 2.44 -6.39 14.18
C ILE A 86 1.89 -5.36 13.17
N LEU A 87 2.25 -5.47 11.90
CA LEU A 87 1.77 -4.54 10.86
C LEU A 87 0.27 -4.63 10.63
N ILE A 88 -0.30 -5.84 10.60
CA ILE A 88 -1.76 -6.05 10.51
C ILE A 88 -2.45 -5.29 11.65
N LYS A 89 -2.03 -5.54 12.89
CA LYS A 89 -2.59 -4.87 14.08
C LYS A 89 -2.39 -3.36 14.08
N ALA A 90 -1.26 -2.88 13.58
CA ALA A 90 -1.00 -1.44 13.48
C ALA A 90 -1.97 -0.75 12.50
N ALA A 91 -2.36 -1.45 11.45
CA ALA A 91 -3.29 -0.96 10.43
C ALA A 91 -4.77 -0.96 10.88
N GLU A 92 -5.14 -1.86 11.81
CA GLU A 92 -6.51 -1.98 12.33
C GLU A 92 -7.07 -0.66 12.86
N GLY A 93 -8.29 -0.29 12.45
CA GLY A 93 -8.98 0.90 12.99
C GLY A 93 -8.51 2.23 12.40
N GLY A 94 -7.95 2.24 11.19
CA GLY A 94 -7.90 3.45 10.36
C GLY A 94 -6.51 3.95 9.97
N MET A 95 -5.54 3.05 9.72
CA MET A 95 -4.38 3.44 8.92
C MET A 95 -4.82 3.49 7.45
N ASP A 96 -5.01 4.69 6.89
CA ASP A 96 -5.44 4.88 5.52
C ASP A 96 -4.42 5.70 4.70
N GLY A 97 -4.68 5.78 3.39
CA GLY A 97 -3.86 6.56 2.48
C GLY A 97 -2.42 6.05 2.34
N PHE A 98 -1.50 6.96 2.04
CA PHE A 98 -0.13 6.63 1.67
C PHE A 98 0.70 6.03 2.81
N ALA A 99 0.26 6.17 4.07
CA ALA A 99 0.89 5.52 5.22
C ALA A 99 0.67 4.00 5.24
N ALA A 100 -0.43 3.50 4.67
CA ALA A 100 -0.72 2.06 4.59
C ALA A 100 0.02 1.36 3.43
N TRP A 101 0.38 2.08 2.37
CA TRP A 101 1.03 1.48 1.20
C TRP A 101 2.39 0.80 1.50
N PRO A 102 3.27 1.37 2.35
CA PRO A 102 4.48 0.68 2.80
C PRO A 102 4.21 -0.66 3.50
N LEU A 103 3.07 -0.85 4.15
CA LEU A 103 2.73 -2.13 4.81
C LEU A 103 2.44 -3.22 3.78
N CYS A 104 1.63 -2.95 2.74
CA CYS A 104 1.49 -3.89 1.62
C CYS A 104 2.86 -4.15 0.95
N THR A 105 3.68 -3.12 0.78
CA THR A 105 5.01 -3.25 0.13
C THR A 105 6.01 -4.03 1.00
N PHE A 106 5.86 -4.00 2.32
CA PHE A 106 6.62 -4.88 3.22
C PHE A 106 6.32 -6.36 2.93
N VAL A 107 5.04 -6.70 2.75
CA VAL A 107 4.62 -8.06 2.39
C VAL A 107 5.17 -8.44 1.02
N GLU A 108 5.07 -7.55 0.02
CA GLU A 108 5.63 -7.73 -1.32
C GLU A 108 7.12 -8.13 -1.30
N ARG A 109 7.92 -7.42 -0.49
CA ARG A 109 9.39 -7.50 -0.55
C ARG A 109 10.00 -8.54 0.39
N HIS A 110 9.34 -8.80 1.52
CA HIS A 110 9.91 -9.64 2.57
C HIS A 110 9.10 -10.90 2.86
N GLY A 111 7.91 -11.03 2.26
CA GLY A 111 6.96 -12.10 2.57
C GLY A 111 6.99 -13.32 1.65
N VAL A 112 7.67 -13.28 0.50
CA VAL A 112 7.58 -14.35 -0.52
C VAL A 112 7.96 -15.74 0.03
N ALA A 113 8.82 -15.82 1.04
CA ALA A 113 9.17 -17.09 1.69
C ALA A 113 8.10 -17.63 2.67
N TYR A 114 7.05 -16.86 2.94
CA TYR A 114 5.99 -17.09 3.94
C TYR A 114 4.60 -16.87 3.33
N PRO A 115 4.23 -17.64 2.29
CA PRO A 115 3.03 -17.37 1.50
C PRO A 115 1.73 -17.43 2.31
N THR A 116 1.64 -18.29 3.33
CA THR A 116 0.43 -18.39 4.16
C THR A 116 0.20 -17.09 4.94
N GLU A 117 1.20 -16.66 5.71
CA GLU A 117 1.15 -15.45 6.53
C GLU A 117 1.02 -14.19 5.68
N SER A 118 1.67 -14.16 4.52
CA SER A 118 1.57 -13.04 3.58
C SER A 118 0.20 -12.90 2.94
N LEU A 119 -0.44 -14.01 2.54
CA LEU A 119 -1.78 -13.95 1.94
C LEU A 119 -2.82 -13.52 2.98
N GLU A 120 -2.73 -14.03 4.21
CA GLU A 120 -3.56 -13.56 5.33
C GLU A 120 -3.33 -12.06 5.59
N ALA A 121 -2.07 -11.62 5.58
CA ALA A 121 -1.75 -10.20 5.73
C ALA A 121 -2.32 -9.32 4.62
N MET A 122 -2.27 -9.76 3.36
CA MET A 122 -2.86 -9.00 2.25
C MET A 122 -4.37 -8.90 2.36
N GLU A 123 -5.03 -10.01 2.73
CA GLU A 123 -6.47 -10.00 3.00
C GLU A 123 -6.80 -8.97 4.08
N SER A 124 -6.00 -8.89 5.14
CA SER A 124 -6.13 -7.87 6.20
C SER A 124 -5.89 -6.44 5.70
N LEU A 125 -4.71 -6.18 5.13
CA LEU A 125 -4.19 -4.86 4.83
C LEU A 125 -4.86 -4.20 3.62
N THR A 126 -5.47 -4.97 2.72
CA THR A 126 -6.09 -4.40 1.51
C THR A 126 -7.25 -3.45 1.80
N ARG A 127 -7.85 -3.54 3.00
CA ARG A 127 -8.89 -2.61 3.51
C ARG A 127 -8.36 -1.22 3.81
N SER A 128 -7.05 -1.11 4.04
CA SER A 128 -6.36 0.16 4.32
C SER A 128 -5.73 0.75 3.06
N TRP A 129 -5.15 -0.12 2.24
CA TRP A 129 -4.58 0.23 0.94
C TRP A 129 -4.49 -1.01 0.06
N SER A 130 -4.82 -0.90 -1.22
CA SER A 130 -4.80 -2.04 -2.14
C SER A 130 -3.45 -2.76 -2.14
N CYS A 131 -3.48 -4.07 -1.86
CA CYS A 131 -2.32 -4.95 -1.94
C CYS A 131 -2.14 -5.55 -3.37
N GLU A 132 -2.72 -4.93 -4.41
CA GLU A 132 -2.67 -5.38 -5.82
C GLU A 132 -1.25 -5.52 -6.40
N PHE A 133 -0.28 -4.80 -5.85
CA PHE A 133 1.14 -4.98 -6.19
C PHE A 133 1.78 -6.11 -5.39
N ALA A 134 1.42 -6.19 -4.10
CA ALA A 134 2.02 -7.12 -3.15
C ALA A 134 1.72 -8.58 -3.45
N ILE A 135 0.54 -8.87 -4.02
CA ILE A 135 0.15 -10.23 -4.41
C ILE A 135 0.95 -10.78 -5.60
N ARG A 136 1.57 -9.91 -6.40
CA ARG A 136 2.12 -10.30 -7.71
C ARG A 136 3.34 -11.23 -7.62
N PRO A 137 4.33 -10.99 -6.74
CA PRO A 137 5.38 -11.98 -6.48
C PRO A 137 4.83 -13.35 -6.06
N PHE A 138 3.70 -13.41 -5.36
CA PHE A 138 3.11 -14.66 -4.90
C PHE A 138 2.39 -15.39 -6.04
N LEU A 139 1.77 -14.67 -6.96
CA LEU A 139 1.27 -15.26 -8.21
C LEU A 139 2.39 -15.83 -9.09
N ASP A 140 3.60 -15.25 -9.05
CA ASP A 140 4.77 -15.75 -9.79
C ASP A 140 5.46 -16.94 -9.08
N HIS A 141 5.52 -16.96 -7.75
CA HIS A 141 6.28 -17.97 -6.99
C HIS A 141 5.42 -19.07 -6.35
N HIS A 142 4.15 -18.78 -6.07
CA HIS A 142 3.22 -19.62 -5.29
C HIS A 142 1.82 -19.60 -5.92
N LEU A 143 1.74 -19.79 -7.25
CA LEU A 143 0.52 -19.62 -8.04
C LEU A 143 -0.68 -20.38 -7.44
N ASP A 144 -0.56 -21.68 -7.21
CA ASP A 144 -1.66 -22.52 -6.74
C ASP A 144 -2.18 -22.07 -5.36
N GLN A 145 -1.27 -21.77 -4.44
CA GLN A 145 -1.64 -21.30 -3.10
C GLN A 145 -2.31 -19.92 -3.14
N THR A 146 -1.80 -19.04 -4.01
CA THR A 146 -2.34 -17.69 -4.19
C THR A 146 -3.71 -17.71 -4.85
N MET A 147 -3.90 -18.54 -5.89
CA MET A 147 -5.21 -18.72 -6.53
C MET A 147 -6.22 -19.35 -5.59
N ALA A 148 -5.81 -20.29 -4.71
CA ALA A 148 -6.70 -20.82 -3.68
C ALA A 148 -7.15 -19.75 -2.67
N ALA A 149 -6.30 -18.76 -2.36
CA ALA A 149 -6.67 -17.61 -1.54
C ALA A 149 -7.64 -16.68 -2.28
N ILE A 150 -7.35 -16.35 -3.53
CA ILE A 150 -8.22 -15.56 -4.41
C ILE A 150 -9.62 -16.20 -4.52
N ASP A 151 -9.69 -17.53 -4.66
CA ASP A 151 -10.95 -18.26 -4.74
C ASP A 151 -11.81 -18.12 -3.48
N ARG A 152 -11.20 -17.87 -2.31
CA ARG A 152 -11.92 -17.53 -1.07
C ARG A 152 -12.30 -16.05 -1.05
N TRP A 153 -11.39 -15.18 -1.48
CA TRP A 153 -11.57 -13.72 -1.42
C TRP A 153 -12.71 -13.22 -2.29
N ILE A 154 -12.98 -13.86 -3.42
CA ILE A 154 -14.11 -13.49 -4.28
C ILE A 154 -15.48 -13.70 -3.65
N ASP A 155 -15.59 -14.53 -2.61
CA ASP A 155 -16.81 -14.72 -1.82
C ASP A 155 -16.78 -13.94 -0.50
N SER A 156 -15.79 -13.06 -0.29
CA SER A 156 -15.68 -12.21 0.91
C SER A 156 -16.82 -11.21 1.00
N ASP A 157 -17.32 -10.94 2.22
CA ASP A 157 -18.26 -9.86 2.49
C ASP A 157 -17.66 -8.46 2.25
N ASP A 158 -16.32 -8.36 2.28
CA ASP A 158 -15.56 -7.12 2.14
C ASP A 158 -15.23 -6.81 0.67
N ALA A 159 -15.66 -5.63 0.21
CA ALA A 159 -15.49 -5.21 -1.18
C ALA A 159 -14.02 -4.99 -1.57
N ASP A 160 -13.15 -4.52 -0.66
CA ASP A 160 -11.73 -4.29 -0.95
C ASP A 160 -10.98 -5.61 -1.14
N VAL A 161 -11.41 -6.66 -0.42
CA VAL A 161 -10.89 -8.02 -0.57
C VAL A 161 -11.31 -8.63 -1.91
N ARG A 162 -12.58 -8.48 -2.31
CA ARG A 162 -13.05 -8.92 -3.64
C ARG A 162 -12.36 -8.12 -4.76
N ARG A 163 -12.14 -6.83 -4.56
CA ARG A 163 -11.38 -5.97 -5.48
C ARG A 163 -9.94 -6.45 -5.62
N LEU A 164 -9.25 -6.81 -4.53
CA LEU A 164 -7.90 -7.35 -4.59
C LEU A 164 -7.81 -8.60 -5.48
N ALA A 165 -8.79 -9.51 -5.38
CA ALA A 165 -8.85 -10.68 -6.25
C ALA A 165 -8.91 -10.29 -7.74
N SER A 166 -9.76 -9.33 -8.11
CA SER A 166 -9.87 -8.82 -9.48
C SER A 166 -8.60 -8.07 -9.94
N GLU A 167 -8.18 -7.04 -9.21
CA GLU A 167 -7.08 -6.16 -9.58
C GLU A 167 -5.73 -6.88 -9.56
N GLY A 168 -5.50 -7.73 -8.55
CA GLY A 168 -4.28 -8.52 -8.40
C GLY A 168 -4.06 -9.49 -9.55
N THR A 169 -5.14 -10.04 -10.13
CA THR A 169 -5.10 -11.02 -11.23
C THR A 169 -5.13 -10.40 -12.63
N ARG A 170 -4.99 -9.07 -12.73
CA ARG A 170 -4.88 -8.39 -14.03
C ARG A 170 -3.62 -8.88 -14.77
N PRO A 171 -3.74 -9.33 -16.04
CA PRO A 171 -2.59 -9.67 -16.87
C PRO A 171 -1.63 -8.49 -17.02
N ARG A 172 -2.17 -7.26 -17.04
CA ARG A 172 -1.42 -6.00 -17.10
C ARG A 172 -1.97 -5.03 -16.05
N LEU A 173 -1.22 -4.86 -14.98
CA LEU A 173 -1.49 -3.87 -13.94
C LEU A 173 -0.56 -2.65 -14.13
N PRO A 174 -1.08 -1.41 -14.26
CA PRO A 174 -0.23 -0.22 -14.28
C PRO A 174 0.67 -0.17 -13.05
N TRP A 175 1.96 0.14 -13.23
CA TRP A 175 3.00 0.17 -12.19
C TRP A 175 3.29 -1.16 -11.47
N GLY A 176 2.54 -2.22 -11.76
CA GLY A 176 2.78 -3.56 -11.22
C GLY A 176 3.79 -4.35 -12.07
N PRO A 177 4.58 -5.24 -11.45
CA PRO A 177 5.43 -6.17 -12.20
C PRO A 177 4.58 -7.08 -13.09
N ARG A 178 5.11 -7.54 -14.22
CA ARG A 178 4.40 -8.54 -15.03
C ARG A 178 4.45 -9.88 -14.31
N VAL A 179 3.29 -10.51 -14.18
CA VAL A 179 3.18 -11.90 -13.72
C VAL A 179 3.11 -12.77 -14.96
N ARG A 180 4.04 -13.71 -15.08
CA ARG A 180 4.18 -14.49 -16.32
C ARG A 180 2.97 -15.40 -16.53
N ALA A 181 2.54 -16.10 -15.48
CA ALA A 181 1.40 -17.01 -15.53
C ALA A 181 0.12 -16.33 -16.07
N LEU A 182 -0.19 -15.13 -15.58
CA LEU A 182 -1.37 -14.36 -16.01
C LEU A 182 -1.25 -13.81 -17.44
N SER A 183 -0.02 -13.63 -17.94
CA SER A 183 0.22 -13.19 -19.31
C SER A 183 0.12 -14.35 -20.30
N ASP A 184 0.62 -15.51 -19.90
CA ASP A 184 0.67 -16.72 -20.72
C ASP A 184 -0.71 -17.39 -20.78
N ASP A 185 -1.49 -17.34 -19.69
CA ASP A 185 -2.87 -17.83 -19.64
C ASP A 185 -3.85 -16.77 -19.11
N PRO A 186 -4.53 -16.03 -20.00
CA PRO A 186 -5.55 -15.06 -19.63
C PRO A 186 -6.78 -15.67 -18.93
N GLN A 187 -6.99 -16.99 -19.03
CA GLN A 187 -8.15 -17.64 -18.40
C GLN A 187 -8.09 -17.59 -16.88
N ILE A 188 -6.89 -17.52 -16.29
CA ILE A 188 -6.71 -17.40 -14.84
C ILE A 188 -7.41 -16.13 -14.32
N GLY A 189 -7.10 -14.97 -14.92
CA GLY A 189 -7.76 -13.72 -14.56
C GLY A 189 -9.22 -13.66 -15.01
N LEU A 190 -9.55 -14.19 -16.19
CA LEU A 190 -10.92 -14.20 -16.70
C LEU A 190 -11.87 -14.99 -15.78
N GLY A 191 -11.44 -16.13 -15.24
CA GLY A 191 -12.25 -16.93 -14.33
C GLY A 191 -12.63 -16.18 -13.05
N VAL A 192 -11.72 -15.35 -12.53
CA VAL A 192 -12.00 -14.44 -11.40
C VAL A 192 -13.04 -13.40 -11.79
N LEU A 193 -12.86 -12.74 -12.94
CA LEU A 193 -13.77 -11.71 -13.44
C LEU A 193 -15.18 -12.26 -13.72
N GLU A 194 -15.30 -13.49 -14.20
CA GLU A 194 -16.60 -14.12 -14.45
C GLU A 194 -17.41 -14.32 -13.16
N ARG A 195 -16.74 -14.69 -12.06
CA ARG A 195 -17.35 -14.81 -10.73
C ARG A 195 -17.75 -13.46 -10.15
N LEU A 196 -16.94 -12.43 -10.36
CA LEU A 196 -17.19 -11.06 -9.86
C LEU A 196 -18.01 -10.18 -10.82
N ARG A 197 -18.45 -10.69 -11.99
CA ARG A 197 -19.14 -9.89 -13.03
C ARG A 197 -20.40 -9.16 -12.53
N ARG A 198 -21.06 -9.68 -11.49
CA ARG A 198 -22.28 -9.13 -10.89
C ARG A 198 -22.05 -8.64 -9.46
N ASP A 199 -20.80 -8.34 -9.10
CA ASP A 199 -20.50 -7.74 -7.80
C ASP A 199 -21.30 -6.45 -7.62
N PRO A 200 -21.94 -6.22 -6.46
CA PRO A 200 -22.66 -4.98 -6.20
C PRO A 200 -21.73 -3.78 -5.96
N SER A 201 -20.43 -3.99 -5.72
CA SER A 201 -19.46 -2.89 -5.65
C SER A 201 -19.21 -2.34 -7.06
N GLU A 202 -19.46 -1.05 -7.27
CA GLU A 202 -19.20 -0.39 -8.56
C GLU A 202 -17.72 -0.04 -8.78
N MET A 203 -16.85 -0.27 -7.80
CA MET A 203 -15.42 0.05 -7.86
C MET A 203 -14.55 -0.98 -7.15
#